data_AF-A0A1H9NI31-F1
#
_entry.id   AF-A0A1H9NI31-F1
#
_cell.length_a   1.000
_cell.length_b   1.000
_cell.length_c   1.000
_cell.angle_alpha   90.00
_cell.angle_beta   90.00
_cell.angle_gamma   90.00
#
_symmetry.space_group_name_H-M   'P 1'
#
loop_
_entity.id
_entity.type
_entity.pdbx_description
1 polymer ?
#
loop_
_entity_poly.entity_id
_entity_poly.type
_entity_poly.pdbx_seq_one_letter_code
_entity_poly.pdbx_strand_id
1 'polypeptide(L)'
;MAPVAVDPVLAASAKRTIRSNLVQWAASNVRDPGAWVAANLADELVDVARDLVRRGLNESSLDAYRVGQSIALQRWTGIAFSLTSDPGELRELLDFSYRSIATFVDDTVGAISAQMQRERAHLTSGTHAERREVVALLLDGSPIPQRRAEARLGYRLAGDHTAAIVWSDDRSSDLAELDRAAEALTGDSGNPVR
;
A
#
# COMPACT_ATOMS: atom_id res chain seq x y z
N MET A 1 19.45 -1.61 -4.99
CA MET A 1 18.93 -0.26 -5.28
C MET A 1 18.68 0.03 -6.78
N ALA A 2 18.89 -0.92 -7.70
CA ALA A 2 18.70 -0.73 -9.14
C ALA A 2 17.27 -0.90 -9.73
N PRO A 3 16.23 -1.50 -9.10
CA PRO A 3 14.98 -1.78 -9.83
C PRO A 3 14.02 -0.59 -9.97
N VAL A 4 14.07 0.40 -9.06
CA VAL A 4 13.08 1.49 -8.99
C VAL A 4 13.33 2.58 -10.04
N ALA A 5 14.59 2.83 -10.42
CA ALA A 5 14.94 3.87 -11.39
C ALA A 5 14.67 3.48 -12.85
N VAL A 6 14.51 2.19 -13.13
CA VAL A 6 14.31 1.65 -14.49
C VAL A 6 12.81 1.52 -14.83
N ASP A 7 11.94 1.46 -13.82
CA ASP A 7 10.48 1.44 -14.00
C ASP A 7 9.90 2.87 -13.90
N PRO A 8 9.43 3.46 -15.02
CA PRO A 8 8.89 4.81 -15.02
C PRO A 8 7.60 4.94 -14.19
N VAL A 9 6.84 3.86 -13.99
CA VAL A 9 5.64 3.85 -13.15
C VAL A 9 6.04 3.95 -11.68
N LEU A 10 7.06 3.20 -11.25
CA LEU A 10 7.60 3.31 -9.88
C LEU A 10 8.21 4.68 -9.62
N ALA A 11 8.95 5.23 -10.58
CA ALA A 11 9.53 6.57 -10.44
C ALA A 11 8.45 7.66 -10.33
N ALA A 12 7.36 7.57 -11.12
CA ALA A 12 6.24 8.51 -11.05
C ALA A 12 5.47 8.38 -9.73
N SER A 13 5.22 7.14 -9.27
CA SER A 13 4.58 6.87 -7.99
C SER A 13 5.42 7.40 -6.82
N ALA A 14 6.71 7.09 -6.78
CA ALA A 14 7.64 7.58 -5.76
C ALA A 14 7.68 9.12 -5.70
N LYS A 15 7.71 9.80 -6.86
CA LYS A 15 7.64 11.27 -6.91
C LYS A 15 6.34 11.81 -6.34
N ARG A 16 5.20 11.17 -6.62
CA ARG A 16 3.89 11.56 -6.09
C ARG A 16 3.85 11.40 -4.57
N THR A 17 4.32 10.27 -4.05
CA THR A 17 4.41 9.99 -2.62
C THR A 17 5.34 10.98 -1.90
N ILE A 18 6.53 11.24 -2.45
CA ILE A 18 7.46 12.24 -1.90
C ILE A 18 6.79 13.62 -1.85
N ARG A 19 6.11 14.03 -2.92
CA ARG A 19 5.39 15.31 -2.97
C ARG A 19 4.27 15.35 -1.93
N SER A 20 3.47 14.29 -1.81
CA SER A 20 2.38 14.19 -0.81
C SER A 20 2.93 14.38 0.61
N ASN A 21 4.01 13.67 0.96
CA ASN A 21 4.66 13.79 2.27
C ASN A 21 5.19 15.20 2.55
N LEU A 22 5.86 15.82 1.58
CA LEU A 22 6.39 17.18 1.74
C LEU A 22 5.27 18.21 1.93
N VAL A 23 4.20 18.11 1.14
CA VAL A 23 3.05 19.00 1.24
C VAL A 23 2.33 18.82 2.58
N GLN A 24 2.11 17.58 3.01
CA GLN A 24 1.45 17.27 4.28
C GLN A 24 2.22 17.84 5.47
N TRP A 25 3.53 17.63 5.52
CA TRP A 25 4.37 18.14 6.60
C TRP A 25 4.41 19.68 6.61
N ALA A 26 4.60 20.31 5.45
CA ALA A 26 4.64 21.75 5.35
C ALA A 26 3.30 22.40 5.71
N ALA A 27 2.19 21.86 5.19
CA ALA A 27 0.84 22.36 5.48
C ALA A 27 0.48 22.23 6.96
N SER A 28 0.90 21.12 7.60
CA SER A 28 0.69 20.92 9.05
C SER A 28 1.43 21.97 9.87
N ASN A 29 2.70 22.26 9.54
CA ASN A 29 3.47 23.30 10.23
C ASN A 29 2.98 24.73 9.95
N VAL A 30 2.38 24.99 8.78
CA VAL A 30 1.73 26.29 8.49
C VAL A 30 0.45 26.46 9.31
N ARG A 31 -0.31 25.38 9.48
CA ARG A 31 -1.59 25.39 10.20
C ARG A 31 -1.41 25.46 11.72
N ASP A 32 -0.50 24.67 12.27
CA ASP A 32 -0.25 24.57 13.71
C ASP A 32 1.27 24.45 13.98
N PRO A 33 2.01 25.56 13.95
CA PRO A 33 3.46 25.55 14.09
C PRO A 33 3.90 24.94 15.42
N GLY A 34 4.90 24.06 15.40
CA GLY A 34 5.41 23.44 16.63
C GLY A 34 4.68 22.18 17.07
N ALA A 35 3.48 21.93 16.54
CA ALA A 35 2.70 20.74 16.89
C ALA A 35 3.26 19.46 16.26
N TRP A 36 2.87 18.31 16.84
CA TRP A 36 3.20 17.02 16.26
C TRP A 36 2.50 16.85 14.90
N VAL A 37 3.28 16.45 13.89
CA VAL A 37 2.78 16.18 12.55
C VAL A 37 2.46 14.69 12.45
N ALA A 38 1.17 14.37 12.37
CA ALA A 38 0.73 12.99 12.21
C ALA A 38 1.26 12.38 10.90
N ALA A 39 1.48 11.06 10.92
CA ALA A 39 1.83 10.27 9.74
C ALA A 39 0.94 10.62 8.53
N ASN A 40 1.51 10.56 7.33
CA ASN A 40 0.71 10.71 6.14
C ASN A 40 -0.13 9.44 5.92
N LEU A 41 -1.43 9.54 6.23
CA LEU A 41 -2.39 8.44 6.14
C LEU A 41 -3.43 8.61 5.02
N ALA A 42 -3.14 9.39 3.98
CA ALA A 42 -4.04 9.48 2.82
C ALA A 42 -4.34 8.07 2.25
N ASP A 43 -5.46 7.91 1.52
CA ASP A 43 -5.94 6.61 0.96
C ASP A 43 -4.80 5.79 0.30
N GLU A 44 -3.81 6.51 -0.20
CA GLU A 44 -2.49 6.10 -0.65
C GLU A 44 -1.76 5.07 0.23
N LEU A 45 -1.97 5.00 1.55
CA LEU A 45 -1.29 4.02 2.41
C LEU A 45 -1.65 2.57 2.07
N VAL A 46 -2.94 2.34 1.80
CA VAL A 46 -3.44 1.02 1.44
C VAL A 46 -2.90 0.65 0.06
N ASP A 47 -2.92 1.60 -0.87
CA ASP A 47 -2.47 1.40 -2.24
C ASP A 47 -0.96 1.15 -2.33
N VAL A 48 -0.15 1.94 -1.61
CA VAL A 48 1.31 1.79 -1.55
C VAL A 48 1.67 0.44 -0.92
N ALA A 49 1.07 0.09 0.22
CA ALA A 49 1.34 -1.19 0.87
C ALA A 49 0.95 -2.38 -0.01
N ARG A 50 -0.19 -2.31 -0.69
CA ARG A 50 -0.69 -3.34 -1.62
C ARG A 50 0.20 -3.47 -2.86
N ASP A 51 0.60 -2.36 -3.47
CA ASP A 51 1.51 -2.35 -4.63
C ASP A 51 2.88 -2.97 -4.27
N LEU A 52 3.43 -2.61 -3.10
CA LEU A 52 4.68 -3.19 -2.60
C LEU A 52 4.56 -4.71 -2.37
N VAL A 53 3.51 -5.16 -1.67
CA VAL A 53 3.29 -6.59 -1.41
C VAL A 53 3.09 -7.37 -2.70
N ARG A 54 2.33 -6.85 -3.66
CA ARG A 54 2.07 -7.50 -4.96
C ARG A 54 3.30 -7.62 -5.84
N ARG A 55 4.22 -6.65 -5.77
CA ARG A 55 5.51 -6.70 -6.48
C ARG A 55 6.54 -7.62 -5.81
N GLY A 56 6.16 -8.33 -4.75
CA GLY A 56 7.06 -9.19 -3.98
C GLY A 56 8.10 -8.40 -3.18
N LEU A 57 7.89 -7.08 -3.02
CA LEU A 57 8.78 -6.21 -2.28
C LEU A 57 8.54 -6.35 -0.79
N ASN A 58 9.63 -6.34 -0.02
CA ASN A 58 9.59 -6.43 1.43
C ASN A 58 9.91 -5.09 2.09
N GLU A 59 9.86 -5.08 3.41
CA GLU A 59 10.06 -3.91 4.28
C GLU A 59 11.41 -3.23 4.04
N SER A 60 12.42 -3.96 3.54
CA SER A 60 13.69 -3.33 3.12
C SER A 60 13.52 -2.35 1.96
N SER A 61 12.43 -2.43 1.21
CA SER A 61 12.09 -1.46 0.16
C SER A 61 11.74 -0.09 0.76
N LEU A 62 11.33 -0.05 2.04
CA LEU A 62 11.10 1.19 2.77
C LEU A 62 12.42 1.91 3.10
N ASP A 63 13.60 1.30 2.93
CA ASP A 63 14.88 2.02 3.01
C ASP A 63 14.98 3.17 2.00
N ALA A 64 14.18 3.15 0.92
CA ALA A 64 14.05 4.28 0.00
C ALA A 64 13.56 5.57 0.72
N TYR A 65 12.78 5.44 1.79
CA TYR A 65 12.37 6.59 2.62
C TYR A 65 13.56 7.23 3.34
N ARG A 66 14.54 6.44 3.80
CA ARG A 66 15.78 6.98 4.42
C ARG A 66 16.60 7.78 3.42
N VAL A 67 16.68 7.31 2.17
CA VAL A 67 17.34 8.05 1.08
C VAL A 67 16.58 9.34 0.78
N GLY A 68 15.26 9.27 0.64
CA GLY A 68 14.41 10.44 0.41
C GLY A 68 14.50 11.47 1.55
N GLN A 69 14.51 11.02 2.80
CA GLN A 69 14.66 11.85 3.99
C GLN A 69 16.00 12.58 3.99
N SER A 70 17.11 11.90 3.70
CA SER A 70 18.43 12.54 3.61
C SER A 70 18.45 13.69 2.60
N ILE A 71 17.86 13.48 1.42
CA ILE A 71 17.76 14.50 0.37
C ILE A 71 16.85 15.66 0.81
N ALA A 72 15.70 15.35 1.43
CA ALA A 72 14.77 16.36 1.94
C ALA A 72 15.41 17.21 3.03
N LEU A 73 16.15 16.60 3.97
CA LEU A 73 16.87 17.30 5.02
C LEU A 73 17.94 18.22 4.44
N GLN A 74 18.75 17.76 3.48
CA GLN A 74 19.74 18.61 2.81
C GLN A 74 19.09 19.83 2.14
N ARG A 75 17.95 19.63 1.47
CA ARG A 75 17.20 20.73 0.84
C ARG A 75 16.65 21.69 1.90
N TRP A 76 16.11 21.15 2.99
CA TRP A 76 15.59 21.94 4.10
C TRP A 76 16.67 22.76 4.79
N THR A 77 17.87 22.21 5.02
CA THR A 77 19.01 22.97 5.54
C THR A 77 19.26 24.21 4.67
N GLY A 78 19.35 24.03 3.34
CA GLY A 78 19.54 25.16 2.44
C GLY A 78 18.44 26.22 2.52
N ILE A 79 17.18 25.81 2.74
CA ILE A 79 16.06 26.73 2.95
C ILE A 79 16.23 27.47 4.28
N ALA A 80 16.52 26.78 5.38
CA ALA A 80 16.70 27.39 6.70
C ALA A 80 17.77 28.49 6.70
N PHE A 81 18.92 28.24 6.06
CA PHE A 81 19.99 29.23 5.91
C PHE A 81 19.60 30.43 5.01
N SER A 82 18.56 30.31 4.18
CA SER A 82 18.02 31.42 3.40
C SER A 82 17.00 32.27 4.17
N LEU A 83 16.45 31.75 5.28
CA LEU A 83 15.39 32.40 6.05
C LEU A 83 15.92 33.29 7.17
N THR A 84 17.06 32.94 7.77
CA THR A 84 17.67 33.73 8.84
C THR A 84 19.20 33.62 8.79
N SER A 85 19.87 34.67 9.27
CA SER A 85 21.32 34.69 9.53
C SER A 85 21.63 34.68 11.03
N ASP A 86 20.62 34.68 11.89
CA ASP A 86 20.81 34.59 13.34
C ASP A 86 21.15 33.14 13.73
N PRO A 87 22.32 32.88 14.37
CA PRO A 87 22.72 31.52 14.73
C PRO A 87 21.82 30.85 15.77
N GLY A 88 21.16 31.64 16.63
CA GLY A 88 20.26 31.15 17.67
C GLY A 88 18.95 30.65 17.06
N GLU A 89 18.30 31.47 16.25
CA GLU A 89 17.09 31.13 15.50
C GLU A 89 17.33 29.95 14.56
N LEU A 90 18.46 29.95 13.83
CA LEU A 90 18.80 28.85 12.92
C LEU A 90 18.96 27.52 13.66
N ARG A 91 19.61 27.53 14.83
CA ARG A 91 19.79 26.33 15.65
C ARG A 91 18.44 25.80 16.13
N GLU A 92 17.57 26.67 16.62
CA GLU A 92 16.23 26.29 17.10
C GLU A 92 15.38 25.73 15.97
N LEU A 93 15.36 26.42 14.82
CA LEU A 93 14.64 25.97 13.62
C LEU A 93 15.10 24.58 13.18
N LEU A 94 16.41 24.34 13.08
CA LEU A 94 16.95 23.06 12.63
C LEU A 94 16.73 21.94 13.66
N ASP A 95 16.92 22.17 14.96
CA ASP A 95 16.69 21.14 15.98
C ASP A 95 15.22 20.70 16.00
N PHE A 96 14.28 21.66 15.96
CA PHE A 96 12.86 21.35 15.91
C PHE A 96 12.48 20.61 14.62
N SER A 97 12.83 21.19 13.47
CA SER A 97 12.41 20.65 12.18
C SER A 97 12.99 19.27 11.88
N TYR A 98 14.25 19.00 12.24
CA TYR A 98 14.84 17.67 12.04
C TYR A 98 14.14 16.60 12.86
N ARG A 99 13.81 16.88 14.13
CA ARG A 99 13.03 15.97 14.98
C ARG A 99 11.64 15.75 14.41
N SER A 100 10.95 16.84 14.05
CA SER A 100 9.61 16.78 13.46
C SER A 100 9.58 15.96 12.18
N ILE A 101 10.51 16.19 11.25
CA ILE A 101 10.63 15.44 9.99
C ILE A 101 10.93 13.97 10.25
N ALA A 102 11.87 13.65 11.15
CA ALA A 102 12.23 12.27 11.48
C ALA A 102 11.02 11.51 12.05
N THR A 103 10.35 12.06 13.06
CA THR A 103 9.16 11.44 13.66
C THR A 103 8.05 11.26 12.63
N PHE A 104 7.76 12.27 11.81
CA PHE A 104 6.75 12.16 10.76
C PHE A 104 7.05 11.04 9.74
N VAL A 105 8.31 10.92 9.31
CA VAL A 105 8.73 9.87 8.39
C VAL A 105 8.66 8.49 9.06
N ASP A 106 9.14 8.36 10.30
CA ASP A 106 9.11 7.11 11.06
C ASP A 106 7.67 6.63 11.28
N ASP A 107 6.77 7.53 11.69
CA ASP A 107 5.35 7.21 11.88
C ASP A 107 4.69 6.78 10.55
N THR A 108 5.03 7.46 9.45
CA THR A 108 4.53 7.11 8.11
C THR A 108 5.04 5.74 7.65
N VAL A 109 6.34 5.46 7.81
CA VAL A 109 6.94 4.16 7.49
C VAL A 109 6.36 3.05 8.38
N GLY A 110 6.11 3.34 9.65
CA GLY A 110 5.45 2.44 10.59
C GLY A 110 4.03 2.09 10.14
N ALA A 111 3.25 3.08 9.71
CA ALA A 111 1.90 2.88 9.19
C ALA A 111 1.89 2.02 7.92
N ILE A 112 2.79 2.28 6.96
CA ILE A 112 2.94 1.47 5.74
C ILE A 112 3.33 0.03 6.09
N SER A 113 4.31 -0.15 6.97
CA SER A 113 4.79 -1.47 7.39
C SER A 113 3.67 -2.29 8.04
N ALA A 114 2.90 -1.68 8.94
CA ALA A 114 1.74 -2.33 9.56
C ALA A 114 0.69 -2.74 8.52
N GLN A 115 0.45 -1.90 7.51
CA GLN A 115 -0.47 -2.22 6.42
C GLN A 115 0.04 -3.37 5.53
N MET A 116 1.34 -3.39 5.19
CA MET A 116 1.95 -4.48 4.44
C MET A 116 1.80 -5.82 5.16
N GLN A 117 1.96 -5.83 6.49
CA GLN A 117 1.78 -7.02 7.31
C GLN A 117 0.33 -7.51 7.31
N ARG A 118 -0.64 -6.59 7.42
CA ARG A 118 -2.07 -6.92 7.28
C ARG A 118 -2.38 -7.52 5.92
N GLU A 119 -1.92 -6.89 4.84
CA GLU A 119 -2.16 -7.36 3.48
C GLU A 119 -1.58 -8.76 3.25
N ARG A 120 -0.35 -9.01 3.72
CA ARG A 120 0.23 -10.35 3.65
C ARG A 120 -0.55 -11.36 4.45
N ALA A 121 -0.97 -11.03 5.67
CA ALA A 121 -1.77 -11.91 6.51
C ALA A 121 -3.13 -12.22 5.85
N HIS A 122 -3.74 -11.27 5.14
CA HIS A 122 -4.93 -11.54 4.31
C HIS A 122 -4.63 -12.53 3.18
N LEU A 123 -3.53 -12.33 2.44
CA LEU A 123 -3.12 -13.23 1.34
C LEU A 123 -2.71 -14.63 1.81
N THR A 124 -2.13 -14.75 3.02
CA THR A 124 -1.71 -16.02 3.63
C THR A 124 -2.73 -16.61 4.60
N SER A 125 -3.87 -15.95 4.83
CA SER A 125 -4.94 -16.53 5.64
C SER A 125 -5.32 -17.88 5.02
N GLY A 126 -5.15 -18.94 5.81
CA GLY A 126 -5.09 -20.33 5.32
C GLY A 126 -6.28 -20.73 4.43
N THR A 127 -7.44 -20.10 4.61
CA THR A 127 -8.62 -20.34 3.78
C THR A 127 -8.45 -19.94 2.32
N HIS A 128 -7.78 -18.83 1.98
CA HIS A 128 -7.64 -18.43 0.57
C HIS A 128 -6.58 -19.26 -0.17
N ALA A 129 -5.47 -19.57 0.50
CA ALA A 129 -4.43 -20.42 -0.04
C ALA A 129 -4.95 -21.85 -0.27
N GLU A 130 -5.63 -22.43 0.73
CA GLU A 130 -6.24 -23.76 0.62
C GLU A 130 -7.36 -23.79 -0.43
N ARG A 131 -8.19 -22.76 -0.52
CA ARG A 131 -9.22 -22.66 -1.57
C ARG A 131 -8.59 -22.59 -2.96
N ARG A 132 -7.55 -21.77 -3.14
CA ARG A 132 -6.88 -21.61 -4.43
C ARG A 132 -6.17 -22.90 -4.86
N GLU A 133 -5.54 -23.62 -3.92
CA GLU A 133 -4.98 -24.95 -4.16
C GLU A 133 -6.07 -25.94 -4.62
N VAL A 134 -7.21 -25.97 -3.93
CA VAL A 134 -8.34 -26.84 -4.30
C VAL A 134 -8.92 -26.47 -5.67
N VAL A 135 -9.09 -25.18 -5.98
CA VAL A 135 -9.55 -24.74 -7.31
C VAL A 135 -8.56 -25.16 -8.39
N ALA A 136 -7.26 -24.98 -8.18
CA ALA A 136 -6.24 -25.41 -9.14
C ALA A 136 -6.30 -26.91 -9.40
N LEU A 137 -6.40 -27.73 -8.33
CA LEU A 137 -6.56 -29.19 -8.46
C LEU A 137 -7.81 -29.57 -9.26
N LEU A 138 -8.93 -28.87 -9.06
CA LEU A 138 -10.16 -29.10 -9.82
C LEU A 138 -9.99 -28.74 -11.31
N LEU A 139 -9.35 -27.61 -11.61
CA LEU A 139 -9.11 -27.14 -12.98
C LEU A 139 -8.11 -28.05 -13.73
N ASP A 140 -7.11 -28.57 -13.03
CA ASP A 140 -6.13 -29.51 -13.58
C ASP A 140 -6.67 -30.94 -13.73
N GLY A 141 -7.93 -31.18 -13.34
CA GLY A 141 -8.55 -32.51 -13.35
C GLY A 141 -7.92 -33.49 -12.36
N SER A 142 -7.22 -32.98 -11.35
CA SER A 142 -6.56 -33.80 -10.34
C SER A 142 -7.58 -34.53 -9.45
N PRO A 143 -7.32 -35.77 -9.05
CA PRO A 143 -8.24 -36.54 -8.23
C PRO A 143 -8.34 -35.97 -6.80
N ILE A 144 -9.40 -35.20 -6.55
CA ILE A 144 -9.79 -34.72 -5.21
C ILE A 144 -11.23 -35.16 -4.89
N PRO A 145 -11.50 -35.77 -3.71
CA PRO A 145 -12.86 -36.15 -3.34
C PRO A 145 -13.77 -34.93 -3.22
N GLN A 146 -14.94 -34.96 -3.87
CA GLN A 146 -15.90 -33.84 -3.90
C GLN A 146 -16.20 -33.27 -2.51
N ARG A 147 -16.50 -34.11 -1.51
CA ARG A 147 -16.76 -33.64 -0.13
C ARG A 147 -15.60 -32.84 0.47
N ARG A 148 -14.35 -33.21 0.15
CA ARG A 148 -13.15 -32.52 0.63
C ARG A 148 -12.95 -31.19 -0.08
N ALA A 149 -13.25 -31.14 -1.38
CA ALA A 149 -13.23 -29.89 -2.15
C ALA A 149 -14.32 -28.93 -1.65
N GLU A 150 -15.57 -29.40 -1.51
CA GLU A 150 -16.70 -28.60 -1.01
C GLU A 150 -16.45 -28.03 0.40
N ALA A 151 -15.91 -28.84 1.31
CA ALA A 151 -15.62 -28.40 2.68
C ALA A 151 -14.55 -27.29 2.75
N ARG A 152 -13.53 -27.35 1.88
CA ARG A 152 -12.46 -26.35 1.82
C ARG A 152 -12.89 -25.09 1.08
N LEU A 153 -13.69 -25.25 0.01
CA LEU A 153 -14.26 -24.15 -0.74
C LEU A 153 -15.38 -23.44 0.03
N GLY A 154 -16.07 -24.13 0.94
CA GLY A 154 -17.30 -23.63 1.55
C GLY A 154 -18.42 -23.45 0.51
N TYR A 155 -18.33 -24.19 -0.60
CA TYR A 155 -19.20 -24.07 -1.78
C TYR A 155 -19.56 -25.46 -2.28
N ARG A 156 -20.82 -25.66 -2.67
CA ARG A 156 -21.30 -26.95 -3.16
C ARG A 156 -20.96 -27.10 -4.64
N LEU A 157 -20.34 -28.21 -5.02
CA LEU A 157 -19.92 -28.51 -6.40
C LEU A 157 -20.95 -29.35 -7.17
N ALA A 158 -22.14 -29.55 -6.60
CA ALA A 158 -23.23 -30.26 -7.26
C ALA A 158 -24.12 -29.24 -7.98
N GLY A 159 -24.28 -29.40 -9.29
CA GLY A 159 -25.13 -28.57 -10.14
C GLY A 159 -24.35 -27.86 -11.24
N ASP A 160 -25.03 -26.95 -11.93
CA ASP A 160 -24.40 -26.11 -12.95
C ASP A 160 -23.73 -24.91 -12.28
N HIS A 161 -22.50 -24.61 -12.71
CA HIS A 161 -21.70 -23.52 -12.18
C HIS A 161 -21.48 -22.46 -13.26
N THR A 162 -21.72 -21.19 -12.90
CA THR A 162 -21.41 -20.05 -13.77
C THR A 162 -20.10 -19.42 -13.33
N ALA A 163 -19.18 -19.26 -14.27
CA ALA A 163 -17.94 -18.52 -14.07
C ALA A 163 -18.00 -17.20 -14.85
N ALA A 164 -17.51 -16.13 -14.24
CA ALA A 164 -17.35 -14.83 -14.88
C ALA A 164 -15.88 -14.40 -14.74
N ILE A 165 -15.37 -13.73 -15.77
CA ILE A 165 -14.05 -13.08 -15.72
C ILE A 165 -14.32 -11.58 -15.63
N VAL A 166 -13.73 -10.93 -14.63
CA VAL A 166 -13.79 -9.47 -14.49
C VAL A 166 -12.42 -8.93 -14.89
N TRP A 167 -12.39 -8.00 -15.82
CA TRP A 167 -11.16 -7.36 -16.29
C TRP A 167 -11.38 -5.87 -16.52
N SER A 168 -10.28 -5.12 -16.61
CA SER A 168 -10.25 -3.69 -16.90
C SER A 168 -9.18 -3.42 -17.97
N ASP A 169 -9.48 -2.51 -18.90
CA ASP A 169 -8.54 -2.04 -19.92
C ASP A 169 -7.58 -0.95 -19.39
N ASP A 170 -7.92 -0.34 -18.25
CA ASP A 170 -7.06 0.63 -17.60
C ASP A 170 -5.99 -0.09 -16.77
N ARG A 171 -4.73 0.02 -17.20
CA ARG A 171 -3.59 -0.55 -16.47
C ARG A 171 -3.35 0.08 -15.09
N SER A 172 -4.02 1.20 -14.81
CA SER A 172 -3.99 1.87 -13.51
C SER A 172 -5.24 1.61 -12.66
N SER A 173 -6.22 0.82 -13.14
CA SER A 173 -7.40 0.48 -12.34
C SER A 173 -7.01 -0.27 -11.08
N ASP A 174 -7.53 0.16 -9.94
CA ASP A 174 -7.29 -0.50 -8.66
C ASP A 174 -7.94 -1.89 -8.70
N LEU A 175 -7.14 -2.93 -8.44
CA LEU A 175 -7.68 -4.29 -8.31
C LEU A 175 -8.70 -4.40 -7.18
N ALA A 176 -8.74 -3.51 -6.18
CA ALA A 176 -9.86 -3.52 -5.24
C ALA A 176 -11.18 -3.03 -5.84
N GLU A 177 -11.16 -2.27 -6.95
CA GLU A 177 -12.37 -2.04 -7.75
C GLU A 177 -12.77 -3.30 -8.51
N LEU A 178 -11.81 -4.05 -9.06
CA LEU A 178 -12.08 -5.35 -9.70
C LEU A 178 -12.58 -6.40 -8.70
N ASP A 179 -12.00 -6.46 -7.49
CA ASP A 179 -12.43 -7.35 -6.41
C ASP A 179 -13.84 -6.96 -5.94
N ARG A 180 -14.11 -5.66 -5.73
CA ARG A 180 -15.48 -5.18 -5.41
C ARG A 180 -16.47 -5.48 -6.52
N ALA A 181 -16.09 -5.35 -7.79
CA ALA A 181 -16.95 -5.69 -8.92
C ALA A 181 -17.22 -7.22 -8.98
N ALA A 182 -16.22 -8.05 -8.69
CA ALA A 182 -16.37 -9.50 -8.58
C ALA A 182 -17.26 -9.89 -7.39
N GLU A 183 -17.12 -9.22 -6.26
CA GLU A 183 -18.00 -9.39 -5.09
C GLU A 183 -19.44 -8.95 -5.40
N ALA A 184 -19.64 -7.84 -6.11
CA ALA A 184 -20.97 -7.40 -6.52
C ALA A 184 -21.63 -8.40 -7.49
N LEU A 185 -20.88 -8.92 -8.47
CA LEU A 185 -21.34 -9.96 -9.38
C LEU A 185 -21.78 -11.23 -8.63
N THR A 186 -21.04 -11.64 -7.60
CA THR A 186 -21.36 -12.84 -6.82
C THR A 186 -22.50 -12.60 -5.82
N GLY A 187 -22.64 -11.38 -5.29
CA GLY A 187 -23.73 -10.98 -4.39
C GLY A 187 -25.11 -10.98 -5.07
N ASP A 188 -25.20 -10.51 -6.31
CA ASP A 188 -26.46 -10.50 -7.09
C ASP A 188 -26.86 -11.89 -7.63
N SER A 189 -25.89 -12.80 -7.74
CA SER A 189 -26.10 -14.16 -8.27
C SER A 189 -26.68 -15.15 -7.23
N GLY A 190 -26.82 -14.72 -5.97
CA GLY A 190 -27.28 -15.56 -4.86
C GLY A 190 -28.79 -15.79 -4.76
N ASN A 191 -29.60 -15.16 -5.63
CA ASN A 191 -31.05 -15.33 -5.62
C ASN A 191 -31.49 -16.09 -6.88
N PRO A 192 -31.75 -17.42 -6.80
CA PRO A 192 -32.26 -18.14 -7.95
C PRO A 192 -33.66 -17.63 -8.28
N VAL A 193 -33.78 -16.92 -9.41
CA VAL A 193 -35.07 -16.69 -10.06
C VAL A 193 -35.64 -18.08 -10.40
N ARG A 194 -36.76 -18.38 -9.75
CA ARG A 194 -37.54 -19.61 -9.92
C ARG A 194 -38.27 -19.64 -11.26
#